data_AF-A0A085BJF2-F1
#
_entry.id   AF-A0A085BJF2-F1
#
_cell.length_a   1.000
_cell.length_b   1.000
_cell.length_c   1.000
_cell.angle_alpha   90.00
_cell.angle_beta   90.00
_cell.angle_gamma   90.00
#
_symmetry.space_group_name_H-M   'P 1'
#
loop_
_entity.id
_entity.type
_entity.pdbx_description
1 polymer ?
#
loop_
_entity_poly.entity_id
_entity_poly.type
_entity_poly.pdbx_seq_one_letter_code
_entity_poly.pdbx_strand_id
1 'polypeptide(L)'
;MNEFKSFVKSRKIELILSAIYVGIGTLAVCSIYPKDLFYGNWSLVVLLITFPVTIISFGYRYAEADSLLPVFVIQFVMFIITYLILISSLFKSVFKIKK
;
A
#
# COMPACT_ATOMS: atom_id res chain seq x y z
N MET A 1 -15.48 17.02 13.93
CA MET A 1 -14.10 16.53 14.20
C MET A 1 -14.06 15.33 15.15
N ASN A 2 -14.84 15.32 16.24
CA ASN A 2 -14.87 14.20 17.19
C ASN A 2 -15.38 12.88 16.58
N GLU A 3 -16.36 12.93 15.66
CA GLU A 3 -16.87 11.74 14.97
C GLU A 3 -15.88 11.12 14.00
N PHE A 4 -15.12 11.94 13.26
CA PHE A 4 -14.08 11.42 12.38
C PHE A 4 -12.97 10.74 13.20
N LYS A 5 -12.59 11.35 14.33
CA LYS A 5 -11.59 10.80 15.24
C LYS A 5 -12.06 9.47 15.86
N SER A 6 -13.33 9.35 16.23
CA SER A 6 -13.89 8.09 16.75
C SER A 6 -14.02 7.01 15.67
N PHE A 7 -14.38 7.39 14.44
CA PHE A 7 -14.45 6.49 13.29
C PHE A 7 -13.08 5.87 12.98
N VAL A 8 -12.03 6.70 12.82
CA VAL A 8 -10.67 6.22 12.59
C VAL A 8 -10.15 5.40 13.77
N LYS A 9 -10.47 5.79 15.01
CA LYS A 9 -10.09 5.02 16.21
C LYS A 9 -10.71 3.62 16.23
N SER A 10 -11.94 3.47 15.73
CA SER A 10 -12.61 2.17 15.62
C SER A 10 -12.02 1.27 14.54
N ARG A 11 -11.37 1.85 13.52
CA ARG A 11 -10.78 1.16 12.35
C ARG A 11 -9.25 1.22 12.33
N LYS A 12 -8.65 1.34 13.51
CA LYS A 12 -7.19 1.50 13.64
C LYS A 12 -6.43 0.31 13.06
N ILE A 13 -6.99 -0.90 13.16
CA ILE A 13 -6.36 -2.13 12.64
C ILE A 13 -6.32 -2.08 11.11
N GLU A 14 -7.43 -1.74 10.46
CA GLU A 14 -7.55 -1.62 9.01
C GLU A 14 -6.60 -0.54 8.47
N LEU A 15 -6.45 0.57 9.20
CA LEU A 15 -5.51 1.64 8.87
C LEU A 15 -4.05 1.18 8.95
N ILE A 16 -3.70 0.42 10.00
CA ILE A 16 -2.34 -0.11 10.16
C ILE A 16 -2.04 -1.15 9.07
N LEU A 17 -2.97 -2.07 8.81
CA LEU A 17 -2.79 -3.11 7.80
C LEU A 17 -2.62 -2.52 6.40
N SER A 18 -3.45 -1.55 6.01
CA SER A 18 -3.30 -0.84 4.74
C SER A 18 -1.97 -0.09 4.66
N ALA A 19 -1.57 0.60 5.73
CA ALA A 19 -0.30 1.34 5.77
C ALA A 19 0.91 0.42 5.63
N ILE A 20 0.92 -0.73 6.33
CA ILE A 20 2.00 -1.71 6.25
C ILE A 20 2.04 -2.33 4.84
N TYR A 21 0.90 -2.80 4.32
CA TYR A 21 0.85 -3.48 3.04
C TYR A 21 1.29 -2.56 1.88
N VAL A 22 0.78 -1.34 1.85
CA VAL A 22 1.13 -0.34 0.82
C VAL A 22 2.52 0.24 1.04
N GLY A 23 2.94 0.43 2.29
CA GLY A 23 4.29 0.90 2.62
C GLY A 23 5.37 -0.09 2.19
N ILE A 24 5.16 -1.39 2.44
CA ILE A 24 6.06 -2.46 1.97
C ILE A 24 6.14 -2.46 0.43
N GLY A 25 5.01 -2.30 -0.26
CA GLY A 25 4.99 -2.19 -1.73
C GLY A 25 5.71 -0.95 -2.24
N THR A 26 5.54 0.18 -1.56
CA THR A 26 6.24 1.44 -1.88
C THR A 26 7.75 1.27 -1.77
N LEU A 27 8.22 0.65 -0.68
CA LEU A 27 9.64 0.36 -0.49
C LEU A 27 10.19 -0.52 -1.61
N ALA A 28 9.44 -1.56 -2.02
CA ALA A 28 9.85 -2.43 -3.12
C ALA A 28 9.97 -1.69 -4.46
N VAL A 29 8.98 -0.85 -4.79
CA VAL A 29 8.97 -0.07 -6.04
C VAL A 29 10.10 0.97 -6.08
N CYS A 30 10.42 1.57 -4.94
CA CYS A 30 11.54 2.49 -4.79
C CYS A 30 12.91 1.81 -4.71
N SER A 31 12.97 0.47 -4.78
CA SER A 31 14.20 -0.32 -4.65
C SER A 31 14.46 -1.21 -5.87
N ILE A 32 13.81 -0.92 -7.00
CA ILE A 32 13.81 -1.82 -8.15
C ILE A 32 14.95 -1.57 -9.13
N TYR A 33 15.51 -0.35 -9.16
CA TYR A 33 16.63 -0.02 -10.04
C TYR A 33 17.96 -0.14 -9.31
N PRO A 34 19.05 -0.55 -9.99
CA PRO A 34 20.38 -0.67 -9.38
C PRO A 34 20.92 0.61 -8.73
N LYS A 35 20.45 1.77 -9.18
CA LYS A 35 20.81 3.09 -8.62
C LYS A 35 20.01 3.48 -7.37
N ASP A 36 18.97 2.72 -7.03
CA ASP A 36 18.10 3.00 -5.89
C ASP A 36 18.80 2.63 -4.57
N LEU A 37 18.56 3.42 -3.51
CA LEU A 37 19.26 3.32 -2.23
C LEU A 37 19.18 1.91 -1.60
N PHE A 38 18.06 1.22 -1.76
CA PHE A 38 17.80 -0.08 -1.15
C PHE A 38 17.72 -1.21 -2.19
N TYR A 39 18.35 -1.04 -3.36
CA TYR A 39 18.30 -2.03 -4.43
C TYR A 39 18.67 -3.45 -3.96
N GLY A 40 17.88 -4.43 -4.39
CA GLY A 40 18.20 -5.84 -4.18
C GLY A 40 17.10 -6.78 -4.66
N ASN A 41 17.44 -8.06 -4.80
CA ASN A 41 16.53 -9.11 -5.31
C ASN A 41 15.25 -9.27 -4.46
N TRP A 42 15.32 -8.88 -3.19
CA TRP A 42 14.18 -8.87 -2.27
C TRP A 42 13.05 -7.96 -2.78
N SER A 43 13.38 -6.87 -3.48
CA SER A 43 12.40 -5.90 -3.99
C SER A 43 11.43 -6.56 -4.98
N LEU A 44 11.92 -7.42 -5.88
CA LEU A 44 11.09 -8.15 -6.84
C LEU A 44 10.13 -9.11 -6.15
N VAL A 45 10.60 -9.84 -5.14
CA VAL A 45 9.76 -10.77 -4.37
C VAL A 45 8.65 -10.01 -3.65
N VAL A 46 8.99 -8.90 -2.99
CA VAL A 46 8.02 -8.06 -2.29
C VAL A 46 7.04 -7.41 -3.27
N LEU A 47 7.52 -6.98 -4.44
CA LEU A 47 6.69 -6.39 -5.48
C LEU A 47 5.66 -7.38 -6.01
N LEU A 48 6.01 -8.67 -6.15
CA LEU A 48 5.06 -9.72 -6.52
C LEU A 48 3.98 -9.94 -5.45
N ILE A 49 4.34 -9.92 -4.17
CA ILE A 49 3.38 -10.08 -3.06
C ILE A 49 2.44 -8.86 -2.94
N THR A 50 2.97 -7.67 -3.25
CA THR A 50 2.24 -6.40 -3.19
C THR A 50 1.73 -5.95 -4.56
N PHE A 51 1.74 -6.84 -5.55
CA PHE A 51 1.48 -6.50 -6.95
C PHE A 51 0.18 -5.71 -7.18
N PRO A 52 -0.97 -6.07 -6.55
CA PRO A 52 -2.21 -5.32 -6.74
C PRO A 52 -2.11 -3.84 -6.37
N VAL A 53 -1.28 -3.49 -5.39
CA VAL A 53 -1.09 -2.10 -4.92
C VAL A 53 0.10 -1.41 -5.58
N THR A 54 1.03 -2.17 -6.17
CA THR A 54 2.23 -1.62 -6.82
C THR A 54 2.14 -1.53 -8.34
N ILE A 55 1.20 -2.22 -9.00
CA ILE A 55 1.13 -2.36 -10.46
C ILE A 55 1.25 -1.04 -11.24
N ILE A 56 0.51 -0.01 -10.82
CA ILE A 56 0.51 1.30 -11.49
C ILE A 56 1.87 1.99 -11.31
N SER A 57 2.37 2.03 -10.07
CA SER A 57 3.65 2.65 -9.76
C SER A 57 4.84 1.89 -10.36
N PHE A 58 4.74 0.57 -10.51
CA PHE A 58 5.71 -0.28 -11.18
C PHE A 58 5.74 0.03 -12.68
N GLY A 59 4.58 0.15 -13.32
CA GLY A 59 4.49 0.56 -14.73
C GLY A 59 5.07 1.96 -14.96
N TYR A 60 4.80 2.90 -14.04
CA TYR A 60 5.45 4.22 -14.08
C TYR A 60 6.97 4.10 -13.93
N ARG A 61 7.47 3.36 -12.94
CA ARG A 61 8.91 3.17 -12.73
C ARG A 61 9.60 2.54 -13.92
N TYR A 62 8.94 1.61 -14.60
CA TYR A 62 9.42 0.99 -15.82
C TYR A 62 9.63 2.01 -16.95
N ALA A 63 8.75 3.02 -17.04
CA ALA A 63 8.85 4.08 -18.05
C ALA A 63 9.77 5.25 -17.64
N GLU A 64 9.86 5.55 -16.33
CA GLU A 64 10.62 6.68 -15.79
C GLU A 64 11.43 6.25 -14.54
N ALA A 65 12.75 6.22 -14.72
CA ALA A 65 13.67 5.64 -13.75
C ALA A 65 14.23 6.67 -12.74
N ASP A 66 14.08 7.98 -12.94
CA ASP A 66 14.72 8.99 -12.09
C ASP A 66 13.76 9.64 -11.08
N SER A 67 12.53 9.95 -11.49
CA SER A 67 11.60 10.68 -10.63
C SER A 67 10.75 9.74 -9.78
N LEU A 68 10.95 9.76 -8.45
CA LEU A 68 10.17 8.97 -7.48
C LEU A 68 8.89 9.68 -7.00
N LEU A 69 8.75 10.98 -7.26
CA LEU A 69 7.61 11.77 -6.75
C LEU A 69 6.25 11.21 -7.22
N PRO A 70 6.07 10.83 -8.50
CA PRO A 70 4.82 10.22 -8.94
C PRO A 70 4.53 8.86 -8.28
N VAL A 71 5.56 8.09 -7.92
CA VAL A 71 5.39 6.84 -7.16
C VAL A 71 4.72 7.13 -5.82
N PHE A 72 5.19 8.13 -5.06
CA PHE A 72 4.59 8.46 -3.77
C PHE A 72 3.15 8.95 -3.89
N VAL A 73 2.81 9.69 -4.95
CA VAL A 73 1.43 10.12 -5.21
C VAL A 73 0.54 8.91 -5.52
N ILE A 74 0.97 8.02 -6.41
CA ILE A 74 0.24 6.79 -6.75
C ILE A 74 0.05 5.93 -5.49
N GLN A 75 1.11 5.74 -4.71
CA GLN A 75 1.08 4.92 -3.50
C GLN A 75 0.17 5.51 -2.42
N PHE A 76 0.11 6.84 -2.28
CA PHE A 76 -0.83 7.49 -1.38
C PHE A 76 -2.30 7.25 -1.79
N VAL A 77 -2.60 7.32 -3.10
CA VAL A 77 -3.93 6.98 -3.62
C VAL A 77 -4.25 5.51 -3.37
N MET A 78 -3.30 4.60 -3.64
CA MET A 78 -3.48 3.17 -3.40
C MET A 78 -3.65 2.84 -1.91
N PHE A 79 -3.01 3.58 -1.01
CA PHE A 79 -3.23 3.48 0.43
C PHE A 79 -4.68 3.80 0.80
N ILE A 80 -5.22 4.91 0.31
CA ILE A 80 -6.62 5.29 0.56
C ILE A 80 -7.57 4.22 0.02
N ILE A 81 -7.36 3.75 -1.22
CA ILE A 81 -8.20 2.70 -1.82
C ILE A 81 -8.14 1.41 -1.00
N THR A 82 -6.94 0.96 -0.64
CA THR A 82 -6.74 -0.25 0.17
C THR A 82 -7.42 -0.14 1.52
N TYR A 83 -7.30 1.01 2.18
CA TYR A 83 -7.97 1.29 3.45
C TYR A 83 -9.50 1.24 3.31
N LEU A 84 -10.05 1.86 2.27
CA LEU A 84 -11.50 1.82 1.99
C LEU A 84 -11.99 0.40 1.73
N ILE A 85 -11.22 -0.41 1.00
CA ILE A 85 -11.54 -1.83 0.75
C ILE A 85 -11.56 -2.62 2.07
N LEU A 86 -10.57 -2.42 2.95
CA LEU A 86 -10.50 -3.11 4.24
C LEU A 86 -11.66 -2.73 5.18
N ILE A 87 -12.11 -1.48 5.15
CA ILE A 87 -13.28 -1.06 5.93
C ILE A 87 -14.59 -1.53 5.31
N SER A 88 -14.62 -1.67 3.98
CA SER A 88 -15.79 -2.18 3.27
C SER A 88 -16.12 -3.61 3.73
N SER A 89 -17.38 -4.02 3.53
CA SER A 89 -17.98 -5.23 4.12
C SER A 89 -17.26 -6.55 3.82
N LEU A 90 -16.28 -6.58 2.91
CA LEU A 90 -15.50 -7.78 2.59
C LEU A 90 -14.75 -8.34 3.81
N PHE A 91 -14.23 -7.47 4.69
CA PHE A 91 -13.55 -7.90 5.92
C PHE A 91 -14.50 -8.18 7.09
N LYS A 92 -15.69 -7.55 7.11
CA LYS A 92 -16.76 -7.88 8.09
C LYS A 92 -17.23 -9.33 7.97
N SER A 93 -17.13 -9.93 6.78
CA SER A 93 -17.45 -11.34 6.54
C SER A 93 -16.40 -12.29 7.11
N VAL A 94 -15.11 -11.98 6.96
CA VAL A 94 -14.00 -12.82 7.43
C VAL A 94 -13.87 -12.78 8.96
N PHE A 95 -14.10 -11.61 9.56
CA PHE A 95 -14.08 -11.41 11.02
C PHE A 95 -15.47 -11.43 11.66
N LYS A 96 -16.45 -12.08 11.03
CA LYS A 96 -17.66 -12.51 11.74
C LYS A 96 -17.29 -13.64 12.69
N ILE A 97 -16.49 -13.32 13.72
CA ILE A 97 -16.38 -14.12 14.93
C ILE A 97 -17.81 -14.23 15.43
N LYS A 98 -18.35 -15.44 15.28
CA LYS A 98 -19.65 -15.87 15.77
C LYS A 98 -19.72 -15.43 17.23
N LYS A 99 -20.52 -14.40 17.50
CA LYS A 99 -20.88 -14.02 18.85
C LYS A 99 -21.85 -15.05 19.40
#